data_AF-A0A1H0VPE5-F1
#
_entry.id   AF-A0A1H0VPE5-F1
#
_cell.length_a   1.000
_cell.length_b   1.000
_cell.length_c   1.000
_cell.angle_alpha   90.00
_cell.angle_beta   90.00
_cell.angle_gamma   90.00
#
_symmetry.space_group_name_H-M   'P 1'
#
loop_
_entity.id
_entity.type
_entity.pdbx_description
1 polymer ?
#
loop_
_entity_poly.entity_id
_entity_poly.type
_entity_poly.pdbx_seq_one_letter_code
_entity_poly.pdbx_strand_id
1 'polypeptide(L)' 'MSASIAKLKTAIENARAILVGAGSGFSTAAGYTYSGKRFYEHFADFIEKYHFGDMYSAGFYPFCGLRC' A
#
# COMPACT_ATOMS: atom_id res chain seq x y z
N MET A 1 -6.48 26.91 7.88
CA MET A 1 -5.53 26.03 7.14
C MET A 1 -4.54 25.45 8.15
N SER A 2 -4.29 24.13 8.16
CA SER A 2 -3.29 23.53 9.06
C SER A 2 -1.89 24.14 8.82
N ALA A 3 -1.14 24.41 9.89
CA ALA A 3 0.22 24.97 9.81
C ALA A 3 1.16 24.10 8.96
N SER A 4 0.95 22.78 8.95
CA SER A 4 1.71 21.83 8.13
C SER A 4 1.39 21.96 6.63
N ILE A 5 0.13 22.23 6.29
CA ILE A 5 -0.30 22.42 4.90
C ILE A 5 0.24 23.75 4.35
N ALA A 6 0.25 24.81 5.17
CA ALA A 6 0.81 26.10 4.77
C ALA A 6 2.31 26.00 4.45
N LYS A 7 3.08 25.30 5.29
CA LYS A 7 4.52 25.04 5.04
C LYS A 7 4.75 24.24 3.77
N LEU A 8 3.96 23.18 3.53
CA LEU A 8 4.07 22.38 2.31
C LEU A 8 3.77 23.20 1.06
N LYS A 9 2.72 24.04 1.10
CA LYS A 9 2.36 24.92 -0.01
C LYS A 9 3.51 25.86 -0.37
N THR A 10 4.10 26.56 0.60
CA THR A 10 5.24 27.44 0.36
C THR A 10 6.43 26.68 -0.21
N ALA A 11 6.71 25.47 0.26
CA ALA A 11 7.82 24.66 -0.26
C ALA A 11 7.59 24.23 -1.72
N ILE A 12 6.36 23.88 -2.09
CA ILE A 12 5.97 23.53 -3.47
C ILE A 12 6.10 24.75 -4.39
N GLU A 13 5.60 25.91 -3.97
CA GLU A 13 5.61 27.14 -4.79
C GLU A 13 7.02 27.66 -5.09
N ASN A 14 7.98 27.43 -4.18
CA ASN A 14 9.36 27.89 -4.33
C ASN A 14 10.31 26.83 -4.91
N ALA A 15 9.84 25.60 -5.14
CA ALA A 15 10.68 24.54 -5.68
C ALA A 15 10.89 24.72 -7.19
N ARG A 16 12.14 24.62 -7.64
CA ARG A 16 12.48 24.60 -9.08
C ARG A 16 11.95 23.33 -9.78
N ALA A 17 11.91 22.22 -9.06
CA ALA A 17 11.39 20.95 -9.51
C ALA A 17 10.92 20.13 -8.31
N ILE A 18 9.97 19.23 -8.53
CA ILE A 18 9.39 18.37 -7.50
C ILE A 18 9.59 16.92 -7.91
N LEU A 19 10.21 16.13 -7.04
CA LEU A 19 10.28 14.68 -7.15
C LEU A 19 9.27 14.08 -6.18
N VAL A 20 8.35 13.26 -6.70
CA VAL A 20 7.32 12.59 -5.90
C VAL A 20 7.68 11.13 -5.75
N GLY A 21 8.00 10.72 -4.51
CA GLY A 21 8.11 9.31 -4.13
C GLY A 21 6.79 8.82 -3.55
N ALA A 22 6.12 7.88 -4.22
CA ALA A 22 4.87 7.29 -3.73
C ALA A 22 5.12 5.84 -3.27
N GLY A 23 4.85 5.57 -1.99
CA GLY A 23 4.82 4.22 -1.42
C GLY A 23 3.39 3.68 -1.29
N SER A 24 3.25 2.46 -0.74
CA SER A 24 1.94 1.79 -0.56
C SER A 24 0.94 2.62 0.25
N GLY A 25 1.41 3.46 1.18
CA GLY A 25 0.59 4.39 1.95
C GLY A 25 -0.19 5.41 1.10
N PHE A 26 0.29 5.76 -0.10
CA PHE A 26 -0.41 6.66 -1.02
C PHE A 26 -1.71 6.02 -1.55
N SER A 27 -1.66 4.73 -1.86
CA SER A 27 -2.83 3.94 -2.24
C SER A 27 -3.78 3.73 -1.05
N THR A 28 -3.24 3.45 0.14
CA THR A 28 -4.05 3.31 1.37
C THR A 28 -4.81 4.60 1.69
N ALA A 29 -4.16 5.76 1.61
CA ALA A 29 -4.81 7.06 1.83
C ALA A 29 -5.90 7.37 0.81
N ALA A 30 -5.81 6.80 -0.41
CA ALA A 30 -6.85 6.87 -1.43
C ALA A 30 -7.97 5.81 -1.26
N GLY A 31 -7.94 5.02 -0.17
CA GLY A 31 -8.94 4.00 0.13
C GLY A 31 -8.66 2.62 -0.45
N TYR A 32 -7.50 2.42 -1.10
CA TYR A 32 -7.03 1.11 -1.54
C TYR A 32 -6.26 0.44 -0.41
N THR A 33 -6.98 -0.11 0.57
CA THR A 33 -6.37 -0.87 1.67
C THR A 33 -5.96 -2.27 1.19
N TYR A 34 -4.71 -2.65 1.46
CA TYR A 34 -4.13 -3.96 1.11
C TYR A 34 -4.40 -5.04 2.17
N SER A 35 -5.21 -4.72 3.17
CA SER A 35 -5.63 -5.59 4.29
C SER A 35 -7.11 -5.34 4.62
N GLY A 36 -7.71 -6.25 5.40
CA GLY A 36 -9.12 -6.17 5.82
C GLY A 36 -10.10 -6.85 4.86
N LYS A 37 -11.36 -6.37 4.85
CA LYS A 37 -12.50 -7.03 4.19
C LYS A 37 -12.23 -7.42 2.73
N ARG A 38 -11.59 -6.54 1.97
CA ARG A 38 -11.24 -6.76 0.55
C ARG A 38 -10.25 -7.90 0.33
N PHE A 39 -9.32 -8.11 1.27
CA PHE A 39 -8.37 -9.23 1.18
C PHE A 39 -9.06 -10.56 1.55
N TYR A 40 -9.87 -10.56 2.62
CA TYR A 40 -10.68 -11.71 3.00
C TYR A 40 -11.71 -12.11 1.93
N GLU A 41 -12.39 -11.16 1.30
CA GLU A 41 -13.42 -11.44 0.29
C GLU A 41 -12.86 -12.06 -1.00
N HIS A 42 -11.59 -11.81 -1.34
CA HIS A 42 -10.99 -12.28 -2.59
C HIS A 42 -9.97 -13.42 -2.41
N PHE A 43 -9.40 -13.60 -1.22
CA PHE A 43 -8.30 -14.54 -0.97
C PHE A 43 -8.46 -15.34 0.32
N ALA A 44 -9.71 -15.61 0.75
CA ALA A 44 -10.01 -16.36 1.98
C ALA A 44 -9.28 -17.72 2.05
N ASP A 45 -9.22 -18.43 0.93
CA ASP A 45 -8.54 -19.71 0.77
C ASP A 45 -7.02 -19.63 0.99
N PHE A 46 -6.38 -18.55 0.54
CA PHE A 46 -4.95 -18.31 0.79
C PHE A 46 -4.67 -17.87 2.22
N ILE A 47 -5.56 -17.09 2.83
CA ILE A 47 -5.47 -16.69 4.24
C ILE A 47 -5.59 -17.92 5.14
N GLU A 48 -6.53 -18.82 4.85
CA GLU A 48 -6.74 -20.03 5.63
C GLU A 48 -5.57 -21.02 5.47
N LYS A 49 -5.05 -21.19 4.26
CA LYS A 49 -3.97 -22.14 3.96
C LYS A 49 -2.59 -21.71 4.41
N TYR A 50 -2.30 -20.40 4.39
CA TYR A 50 -0.95 -19.88 4.64
C TYR A 50 -0.89 -18.84 5.77
N HIS A 51 -2.02 -18.53 6.41
CA HIS A 51 -2.12 -17.63 7.56
C HIS A 51 -1.57 -16.22 7.30
N PHE A 52 -1.71 -15.70 6.07
CA PHE A 52 -1.27 -14.35 5.74
C PHE A 52 -2.18 -13.28 6.34
N GLY A 53 -1.59 -12.28 7.00
CA GLY A 53 -2.31 -11.14 7.58
C GLY A 53 -2.63 -10.02 6.59
N ASP A 54 -1.93 -9.97 5.45
CA ASP A 54 -2.11 -8.95 4.42
C ASP A 54 -1.62 -9.42 3.05
N MET A 55 -2.15 -8.80 1.99
CA MET A 55 -1.87 -9.18 0.59
C MET A 55 -0.44 -8.83 0.17
N TYR A 56 0.16 -7.80 0.77
CA TYR A 56 1.50 -7.35 0.41
C TYR A 56 2.53 -8.40 0.82
N SER A 57 2.43 -8.91 2.04
CA SER A 57 3.25 -10.02 2.54
C SER A 57 3.03 -11.31 1.76
N ALA A 58 1.77 -11.63 1.43
CA ALA A 58 1.44 -12.81 0.61
C ALA A 58 2.10 -12.77 -0.78
N GLY A 59 2.24 -11.59 -1.39
CA GLY A 59 2.85 -11.42 -2.71
C GLY A 59 4.35 -11.78 -2.77
N PHE A 60 5.04 -11.77 -1.62
CA PHE A 60 6.46 -12.16 -1.53
C PHE A 60 6.67 -13.57 -1.00
N TYR A 61 5.60 -14.33 -0.76
CA TYR A 61 5.72 -15.69 -0.29
C TYR A 61 6.25 -16.62 -1.40
N PRO A 62 7.21 -17.50 -1.10
CA PRO A 62 7.75 -18.44 -2.07
C PRO A 62 6.76 -19.59 -2.31
N PHE A 63 5.77 -19.36 -3.17
CA PHE A 63 4.85 -20.43 -3.61
C PHE A 63 5.64 -21.50 -4.38
N CYS A 64 5.43 -22.79 -4.08
CA CYS A 64 5.96 -23.84 -4.96
C CYS A 64 5.26 -23.70 -6.32
N GLY A 65 6.02 -23.40 -7.37
CA GLY A 65 5.53 -23.44 -8.74
C GLY A 65 5.40 -24.89 -9.26
N LEU A 66 5.06 -25.04 -10.55
CA LEU A 66 4.94 -26.29 -11.34
C LEU A 66 6.25 -27.11 -11.48
N ARG A 67 7.16 -27.05 -10.51
CA ARG A 67 8.33 -27.93 -10.35
C ARG A 67 8.44 -28.50 -8.94
N CYS A 68 7.30 -28.60 -8.27
CA CYS A 68 6.98 -29.76 -7.43
C CYS A 68 6.48 -31.03 -8.25
#